data_AF-A0A5A7RP99-F1
#
_entry.id   AF-A0A5A7RP99-F1
#
_cell.length_a   1.000
_cell.length_b   1.000
_cell.length_c   1.000
_cell.angle_alpha   90.00
_cell.angle_beta   90.00
_cell.angle_gamma   90.00
#
_symmetry.space_group_name_H-M   'P 1'
#
loop_
_entity.id
_entity.type
_entity.pdbx_description
1 polymer ?
#
loop_
_entity_poly.entity_id
_entity_poly.type
_entity_poly.pdbx_seq_one_letter_code
_entity_poly.pdbx_strand_id
1 'polypeptide(L)'
;MEGDRGSAESYFRAILDNIPAGIIFFDKNGKIIYKNKKVREIVGSPENIAKESGRSKELKNLISKGMQFRNAMWEKNGRFFSVDGIPMQDGSIIIMNDVSEKIYAENALKENERKYRILTESSPAGIVILNGNSCIFTNKKFREIVGYGSTDGKNITDFVHTGDVALIRKKIDEAMEGKDTPSCTIRLEIGG
;
A
#
# COMPACT_ATOMS: atom_id res chain seq x y z
N MET A 1 -24.45 -45.40 9.40
CA MET A 1 -24.41 -43.98 9.01
C MET A 1 -22.99 -43.41 9.22
N GLU A 2 -21.97 -44.00 8.59
CA GLU A 2 -20.56 -43.54 8.70
C GLU A 2 -20.02 -42.92 7.39
N GLY A 3 -20.72 -43.11 6.27
CA GLY A 3 -20.24 -42.67 4.94
C GLY A 3 -20.27 -41.16 4.70
N ASP A 4 -21.05 -40.39 5.47
CA ASP A 4 -21.28 -38.95 5.20
C ASP A 4 -20.25 -38.05 5.91
N ARG A 5 -19.76 -38.45 7.10
CA ARG A 5 -18.75 -37.69 7.87
C ARG A 5 -17.37 -37.67 7.21
N GLY A 6 -16.97 -38.77 6.57
CA GLY A 6 -15.67 -38.87 5.88
C GLY A 6 -15.58 -37.92 4.68
N SER A 7 -16.67 -37.79 3.92
CA SER A 7 -16.75 -36.89 2.75
C SER A 7 -16.62 -35.41 3.15
N ALA A 8 -17.36 -35.00 4.19
CA ALA A 8 -17.34 -33.62 4.68
C ALA A 8 -15.97 -33.19 5.22
N GLU A 9 -15.27 -34.06 5.95
CA GLU A 9 -13.93 -33.77 6.47
C GLU A 9 -12.90 -33.68 5.34
N SER A 10 -12.97 -34.59 4.36
CA SER A 10 -12.09 -34.53 3.18
C SER A 10 -12.30 -33.26 2.36
N TYR A 11 -13.56 -32.85 2.15
CA TYR A 11 -13.88 -31.61 1.43
C TYR A 11 -13.39 -30.37 2.18
N PHE A 12 -13.58 -30.31 3.50
CA PHE A 12 -13.10 -29.22 4.35
C PHE A 12 -11.57 -29.09 4.30
N ARG A 13 -10.84 -30.20 4.41
CA ARG A 13 -9.37 -30.21 4.30
C ARG A 13 -8.91 -29.74 2.91
N ALA A 14 -9.59 -30.16 1.85
CA ALA A 14 -9.28 -29.74 0.49
C ALA A 14 -9.46 -28.23 0.30
N ILE A 15 -10.52 -27.62 0.86
CA ILE A 15 -10.68 -26.16 0.84
C ILE A 15 -9.52 -25.49 1.56
N LEU A 16 -9.23 -25.91 2.80
CA LEU A 16 -8.19 -25.29 3.62
C LEU A 16 -6.79 -25.41 2.99
N ASP A 17 -6.49 -26.50 2.29
CA ASP A 17 -5.21 -26.69 1.61
C ASP A 17 -5.07 -25.86 0.32
N ASN A 18 -6.18 -25.46 -0.30
CA ASN A 18 -6.18 -24.57 -1.46
C ASN A 18 -6.24 -23.08 -1.10
N ILE A 19 -6.50 -22.74 0.17
CA ILE A 19 -6.44 -21.35 0.62
C ILE A 19 -4.98 -20.86 0.60
N PRO A 20 -4.67 -19.74 -0.08
CA PRO A 20 -3.31 -19.20 -0.18
C PRO A 20 -2.82 -18.51 1.11
N ALA A 21 -3.36 -18.92 2.26
CA ALA A 21 -3.00 -18.44 3.59
C ALA A 21 -2.56 -19.62 4.47
N GLY A 22 -1.57 -19.42 5.33
CA GLY A 22 -1.19 -20.42 6.32
C GLY A 22 -2.24 -20.51 7.42
N ILE A 23 -2.91 -21.65 7.55
CA ILE A 23 -3.96 -21.85 8.55
C ILE A 23 -3.53 -22.91 9.56
N ILE A 24 -3.62 -22.57 10.85
CA ILE A 24 -3.37 -23.48 11.97
C ILE A 24 -4.56 -23.45 12.92
N PHE A 25 -5.08 -24.61 13.29
CA PHE A 25 -6.06 -24.73 14.36
C PHE A 25 -5.40 -25.32 15.60
N PHE A 26 -5.77 -24.76 16.74
CA PHE A 26 -5.40 -25.22 18.07
C PHE A 26 -6.66 -25.65 18.82
N ASP A 27 -6.54 -26.68 19.66
CA ASP A 27 -7.56 -26.98 20.67
C ASP A 27 -7.51 -25.98 21.85
N LYS A 28 -8.46 -26.09 22.77
CA LYS A 28 -8.51 -25.31 24.01
C LYS A 28 -7.27 -25.40 24.91
N ASN A 29 -6.42 -26.41 24.72
CA ASN A 29 -5.16 -26.58 25.47
C ASN A 29 -3.95 -26.02 24.70
N GLY A 30 -4.17 -25.42 23.53
CA GLY A 30 -3.12 -24.90 22.66
C GLY A 30 -2.35 -25.98 21.89
N LYS A 31 -2.92 -27.18 21.74
CA LYS A 31 -2.35 -28.22 20.89
C LYS A 31 -2.81 -28.03 19.45
N ILE A 32 -1.88 -28.06 18.50
CA ILE A 32 -2.20 -28.01 17.07
C ILE A 32 -3.04 -29.25 16.69
N ILE A 33 -4.26 -29.03 16.22
CA ILE A 33 -5.16 -30.08 15.71
C ILE A 33 -5.19 -30.13 14.19
N TYR A 34 -4.87 -29.01 13.53
CA TYR A 34 -4.77 -28.94 12.07
C TYR A 34 -3.77 -27.88 11.63
N LYS A 35 -3.15 -28.11 10.49
CA LYS A 35 -2.35 -27.14 9.74
C LYS A 35 -2.47 -27.44 8.25
N ASN A 36 -2.65 -26.43 7.41
CA ASN A 36 -2.72 -26.63 5.97
C ASN A 36 -1.31 -26.73 5.34
N LYS A 37 -1.25 -27.08 4.05
CA LYS A 37 0.00 -27.11 3.27
C LYS A 37 0.74 -25.77 3.30
N LYS A 38 0.01 -24.64 3.25
CA LYS A 38 0.62 -23.33 3.19
C LYS A 38 1.46 -23.00 4.43
N VAL A 39 1.07 -23.46 5.62
CA VAL A 39 1.88 -23.32 6.85
C VAL A 39 3.26 -23.97 6.69
N ARG A 40 3.35 -25.12 6.03
CA ARG A 40 4.63 -25.81 5.79
C ARG A 40 5.50 -25.04 4.81
N GLU A 41 4.90 -24.42 3.80
CA GLU A 41 5.63 -23.57 2.85
C GLU A 41 6.16 -22.29 3.52
N ILE A 42 5.36 -21.67 4.39
CA ILE A 42 5.71 -20.41 5.06
C ILE A 42 6.72 -20.65 6.20
N VAL A 43 6.48 -21.66 7.05
CA VAL A 43 7.23 -21.83 8.29
C VAL A 43 8.22 -23.01 8.24
N GLY A 44 8.11 -23.90 7.25
CA GLY A 44 8.88 -25.15 7.18
C GLY A 44 8.35 -26.18 8.18
N SER A 45 8.76 -26.04 9.45
CA SER A 45 8.32 -26.89 10.57
C SER A 45 7.52 -26.07 11.59
N PRO A 46 6.30 -26.48 11.99
CA PRO A 46 5.48 -25.70 12.91
C PRO A 46 6.01 -25.63 14.34
N GLU A 47 6.93 -26.51 14.73
CA GLU A 47 7.67 -26.40 15.99
C GLU A 47 8.56 -25.14 16.04
N ASN A 48 8.93 -24.62 14.87
CA ASN A 48 9.69 -23.38 14.75
C ASN A 48 8.81 -22.15 14.99
N ILE A 49 7.48 -22.22 14.87
CA ILE A 49 6.58 -21.07 15.14
C ILE A 49 6.72 -20.64 16.61
N ALA A 50 6.73 -21.59 17.54
CA ALA A 50 6.85 -21.32 18.96
C ALA A 50 8.27 -20.88 19.38
N LYS A 51 9.31 -21.29 18.63
CA LYS A 51 10.71 -20.97 18.90
C LYS A 51 11.15 -19.64 18.25
N GLU A 52 10.79 -19.41 16.99
CA GLU A 52 11.18 -18.24 16.20
C GLU A 52 10.38 -16.98 16.54
N SER A 53 9.16 -17.11 17.10
CA SER A 53 8.37 -15.95 17.55
C SER A 53 8.88 -15.32 18.85
N GLY A 54 9.91 -15.87 19.51
CA GLY A 54 10.38 -15.44 20.83
C GLY A 54 9.35 -15.59 21.96
N ARG A 55 8.15 -16.07 21.64
CA ARG A 55 6.96 -16.06 22.50
C ARG A 55 6.57 -17.46 22.99
N SER A 56 7.50 -18.39 23.15
CA SER A 56 7.15 -19.78 23.51
C SER A 56 6.33 -19.93 24.81
N LYS A 57 6.54 -19.04 25.79
CA LYS A 57 5.74 -18.94 27.03
C LYS A 57 4.52 -18.04 26.87
N GLU A 58 4.62 -16.93 26.15
CA GLU A 58 3.52 -16.01 25.90
C GLU A 58 2.46 -16.67 25.02
N LEU A 59 2.80 -17.21 23.85
CA LEU A 59 1.87 -17.88 22.95
C LEU A 59 1.02 -18.96 23.65
N LYS A 60 1.60 -19.76 24.56
CA LYS A 60 0.86 -20.73 25.39
C LYS A 60 -0.12 -20.09 26.39
N ASN A 61 0.30 -19.00 27.06
CA ASN A 61 -0.54 -18.23 27.99
C ASN A 61 -1.58 -17.34 27.29
N LEU A 62 -1.35 -17.03 26.01
CA LEU A 62 -2.20 -16.17 25.19
C LEU A 62 -3.28 -16.98 24.45
N ILE A 63 -2.98 -18.23 24.07
CA ILE A 63 -3.97 -19.18 23.54
C ILE A 63 -5.01 -19.55 24.62
N SER A 64 -4.60 -19.73 25.88
CA SER A 64 -5.50 -20.09 26.99
C SER A 64 -6.42 -18.96 27.44
N LYS A 65 -6.15 -17.70 27.05
CA LYS A 65 -6.93 -16.51 27.44
C LYS A 65 -7.81 -15.95 26.33
N GLY A 66 -8.00 -16.66 25.22
CA GLY A 66 -8.91 -16.23 24.15
C GLY A 66 -8.41 -15.00 23.37
N MET A 67 -7.12 -14.95 23.08
CA MET A 67 -6.54 -13.79 22.38
C MET A 67 -7.09 -13.63 20.97
N GLN A 68 -7.68 -12.47 20.70
CA GLN A 68 -7.83 -11.90 19.38
C GLN A 68 -6.65 -10.96 19.13
N PHE A 69 -5.80 -11.27 18.15
CA PHE A 69 -4.85 -10.29 17.61
C PHE A 69 -5.11 -10.19 16.11
N ARG A 70 -5.19 -8.96 15.60
CA ARG A 70 -5.38 -8.71 14.18
C ARG A 70 -4.18 -7.97 13.61
N ASN A 71 -3.81 -8.29 12.38
CA ASN A 71 -2.76 -7.63 11.62
C ASN A 71 -1.39 -7.61 12.31
N ALA A 72 -1.05 -8.64 13.08
CA ALA A 72 0.29 -8.73 13.66
C ALA A 72 1.29 -9.00 12.53
N MET A 73 2.22 -8.08 12.30
CA MET A 73 3.20 -8.23 11.22
C MET A 73 4.33 -9.17 11.65
N TRP A 74 4.69 -10.08 10.76
CA TRP A 74 5.82 -10.99 10.93
C TRP A 74 6.66 -11.01 9.66
N GLU A 75 7.96 -10.80 9.81
CA GLU A 75 8.91 -10.90 8.69
C GLU A 75 9.70 -12.20 8.80
N LYS A 76 9.79 -12.93 7.69
CA LYS A 76 10.63 -14.12 7.57
C LYS A 76 11.21 -14.24 6.17
N ASN A 77 12.54 -14.40 6.08
CA ASN A 77 13.27 -14.61 4.83
C ASN A 77 12.97 -13.54 3.76
N GLY A 78 12.84 -12.27 4.16
CA GLY A 78 12.46 -11.19 3.24
C GLY A 78 11.04 -11.32 2.70
N ARG A 79 10.14 -11.94 3.44
CA ARG A 79 8.70 -11.92 3.19
C ARG A 79 7.97 -11.42 4.43
N PHE A 80 6.88 -10.72 4.20
CA PHE A 80 6.05 -10.14 5.23
C PHE A 80 4.73 -10.91 5.30
N PHE A 81 4.34 -11.25 6.52
CA PHE A 81 3.12 -11.99 6.80
C PHE A 81 2.27 -11.21 7.79
N SER A 82 1.00 -11.02 7.46
CA SER A 82 -0.02 -10.62 8.43
C SER A 82 -0.50 -11.85 9.16
N VAL A 83 -0.42 -11.82 10.49
CA VAL A 83 -0.84 -12.92 11.35
C VAL A 83 -2.04 -12.49 12.17
N ASP A 84 -3.12 -13.25 12.06
CA ASP A 84 -4.36 -13.07 12.80
C ASP A 84 -4.60 -14.27 13.69
N GLY A 85 -4.88 -14.02 14.97
CA GLY A 85 -5.34 -15.02 15.92
C GLY A 85 -6.81 -14.79 16.23
N ILE A 86 -7.65 -15.80 16.01
CA ILE A 86 -9.08 -15.72 16.24
C ILE A 86 -9.47 -16.82 17.24
N PRO A 87 -10.05 -16.48 18.40
CA PRO A 87 -10.55 -17.47 19.34
C PRO A 87 -11.83 -18.12 18.79
N MET A 88 -12.03 -19.40 19.11
CA MET A 88 -13.21 -20.19 18.77
C MET A 88 -13.74 -20.88 20.03
N GLN A 89 -14.94 -21.45 19.97
CA GLN A 89 -15.59 -22.11 21.12
C GLN A 89 -14.74 -23.23 21.74
N ASP A 90 -14.05 -24.02 20.91
CA ASP A 90 -13.24 -25.17 21.34
C ASP A 90 -11.73 -25.01 21.06
N GLY A 91 -11.26 -23.78 20.85
CA GLY A 91 -9.85 -23.55 20.54
C GLY A 91 -9.57 -22.20 19.88
N SER A 92 -8.62 -22.17 18.96
CA SER A 92 -8.29 -20.96 18.20
C SER A 92 -7.78 -21.29 16.81
N ILE A 93 -7.89 -20.33 15.90
CA ILE A 93 -7.31 -20.38 14.57
C ILE A 93 -6.26 -19.28 14.44
N ILE A 94 -5.12 -19.61 13.84
CA ILE A 94 -4.12 -18.66 13.38
C ILE A 94 -4.16 -18.66 11.86
N ILE A 95 -4.27 -17.47 11.27
CA ILE A 95 -4.22 -17.22 9.84
C ILE A 95 -2.98 -16.40 9.55
N MET A 96 -2.19 -16.82 8.57
CA MET A 96 -0.98 -16.15 8.11
C MET A 96 -1.14 -15.82 6.63
N ASN A 97 -1.34 -14.54 6.31
CA ASN A 97 -1.44 -14.04 4.94
C ASN A 97 -0.11 -13.47 4.51
N ASP A 98 0.42 -13.89 3.36
CA ASP A 98 1.58 -13.24 2.75
C ASP A 98 1.13 -11.87 2.22
N VAL A 99 1.72 -10.81 2.76
CA VAL A 99 1.45 -9.42 2.40
C VAL A 99 2.68 -8.74 1.80
N SER A 100 3.68 -9.54 1.40
CA SER A 100 4.94 -9.03 0.84
C SER A 100 4.71 -8.20 -0.40
N GLU A 101 3.91 -8.70 -1.34
CA GLU A 101 3.61 -8.01 -2.60
C GLU A 101 3.02 -6.62 -2.35
N LYS A 102 2.05 -6.54 -1.42
CA LYS A 102 1.43 -5.28 -1.02
C LYS A 102 2.46 -4.31 -0.43
N ILE A 103 3.26 -4.76 0.53
CA ILE A 103 4.27 -3.91 1.19
C ILE A 103 5.34 -3.45 0.21
N TYR A 104 5.82 -4.33 -0.68
CA TYR A 104 6.80 -3.96 -1.68
C TYR A 104 6.25 -2.98 -2.71
N ALA A 105 5.01 -3.17 -3.17
CA ALA A 105 4.35 -2.22 -4.06
C ALA A 105 4.18 -0.85 -3.41
N GLU A 106 3.70 -0.80 -2.16
CA GLU A 106 3.54 0.45 -1.40
C GLU A 106 4.89 1.17 -1.20
N ASN A 107 5.94 0.43 -0.86
CA ASN A 107 7.28 0.99 -0.70
C ASN A 107 7.86 1.50 -2.02
N ALA A 108 7.69 0.76 -3.12
CA ALA A 108 8.13 1.17 -4.44
C ALA A 108 7.41 2.44 -4.91
N LEU A 109 6.09 2.53 -4.67
CA LEU A 109 5.31 3.73 -4.96
C LEU A 109 5.83 4.93 -4.16
N LYS A 110 6.01 4.78 -2.85
CA LYS A 110 6.51 5.83 -1.97
C LYS A 110 7.90 6.31 -2.35
N GLU A 111 8.79 5.38 -2.73
CA GLU A 111 10.13 5.73 -3.19
C GLU A 111 10.11 6.44 -4.54
N ASN A 112 9.24 6.03 -5.46
CA ASN A 112 9.05 6.75 -6.72
C ASN A 112 8.51 8.16 -6.48
N GLU A 113 7.48 8.33 -5.66
CA GLU A 113 6.96 9.66 -5.28
C GLU A 113 8.04 10.55 -4.67
N ARG A 114 8.88 9.99 -3.79
CA ARG A 114 10.02 10.71 -3.22
C ARG A 114 11.02 11.14 -4.29
N LYS A 115 11.37 10.24 -5.22
CA LYS A 115 12.27 10.55 -6.34
C LYS A 115 11.69 11.65 -7.25
N TYR A 116 10.43 11.53 -7.65
CA TYR A 116 9.76 12.55 -8.47
C TYR A 116 9.72 13.90 -7.76
N ARG A 117 9.40 13.92 -6.46
CA ARG A 117 9.41 15.15 -5.66
C ARG A 117 10.79 15.79 -5.63
N ILE A 118 11.85 15.00 -5.41
CA ILE A 118 13.21 15.53 -5.38
C ILE A 118 13.59 16.10 -6.75
N LEU A 119 13.39 15.33 -7.83
CA LEU A 119 13.76 15.74 -9.19
C LEU A 119 13.04 17.03 -9.61
N THR A 120 11.75 17.14 -9.32
CA THR A 120 10.96 18.31 -9.69
C THR A 120 11.33 19.52 -8.83
N GLU A 121 11.48 19.35 -7.51
CA GLU A 121 11.82 20.44 -6.58
C GLU A 121 13.26 20.95 -6.73
N SER A 122 14.21 20.10 -7.15
CA SER A 122 15.59 20.51 -7.44
C SER A 122 15.81 21.00 -8.86
N SER A 123 14.77 20.99 -9.71
CA SER A 123 14.90 21.41 -11.11
C SER A 123 15.23 22.90 -11.23
N PRO A 124 16.19 23.28 -12.09
CA PRO A 124 16.47 24.69 -12.39
C PRO A 124 15.39 25.34 -13.27
N ALA A 125 14.48 24.56 -13.85
CA ALA A 125 13.34 25.04 -14.61
C ALA A 125 12.09 25.15 -13.72
N GLY A 126 11.26 26.17 -13.95
CA GLY A 126 9.93 26.25 -13.38
C GLY A 126 9.02 25.20 -13.99
N ILE A 127 8.44 24.34 -13.16
CA ILE A 127 7.52 23.28 -13.56
C ILE A 127 6.17 23.55 -12.92
N VAL A 128 5.13 23.54 -13.74
CA VAL A 128 3.72 23.58 -13.33
C VAL A 128 2.97 22.47 -14.05
N ILE A 129 2.08 21.79 -13.33
CA ILE A 129 1.13 20.83 -13.90
C ILE A 129 -0.26 21.42 -13.73
N LEU A 130 -1.03 21.37 -14.82
CA LEU A 130 -2.36 21.96 -14.91
C LEU A 130 -3.42 20.87 -15.07
N ASN A 131 -4.59 21.10 -14.47
CA ASN A 131 -5.83 20.43 -14.85
C ASN A 131 -6.78 21.50 -15.41
N GLY A 132 -6.91 21.54 -16.74
CA GLY A 132 -7.44 22.71 -17.43
C GLY A 132 -6.60 23.94 -17.09
N ASN A 133 -7.22 24.94 -16.47
CA ASN A 133 -6.52 26.17 -16.05
C ASN A 133 -6.05 26.14 -14.58
N SER A 134 -6.38 25.10 -13.81
CA SER A 134 -6.04 25.02 -12.38
C SER A 134 -4.63 24.45 -12.17
N CYS A 135 -3.83 25.11 -11.35
CA CYS A 135 -2.53 24.60 -10.94
C CYS A 135 -2.69 23.45 -9.93
N ILE A 136 -2.38 22.23 -10.34
CA ILE A 136 -2.44 21.04 -9.45
C ILE A 136 -1.07 20.67 -8.86
N PHE A 137 0.01 21.19 -9.46
CA PHE A 137 1.36 21.07 -8.92
C PHE A 137 2.23 22.23 -9.41
N THR A 138 3.11 22.72 -8.55
CA THR A 138 4.22 23.59 -8.92
C THR A 138 5.47 23.13 -8.19
N ASN A 139 6.64 23.27 -8.82
CA ASN A 139 7.90 23.10 -8.11
C ASN A 139 8.36 24.42 -7.45
N LYS A 140 9.36 24.33 -6.57
CA LYS A 140 9.98 25.49 -5.91
C LYS A 140 10.44 26.54 -6.91
N LYS A 141 11.04 26.11 -8.01
CA LYS A 141 11.57 27.06 -9.00
C LYS A 141 10.47 27.89 -9.66
N PHE A 142 9.32 27.29 -9.98
CA PHE A 142 8.17 28.04 -10.51
C PHE A 142 7.68 29.06 -9.48
N ARG A 143 7.52 28.64 -8.22
CA ARG A 143 7.12 29.53 -7.11
C ARG A 143 8.07 30.72 -6.95
N GLU A 144 9.37 30.50 -7.05
CA GLU A 144 10.40 31.56 -7.05
C GLU A 144 10.25 32.52 -8.23
N ILE A 145 10.00 31.99 -9.44
CA ILE A 145 9.84 32.80 -10.66
C ILE A 145 8.61 33.70 -10.57
N VAL A 146 7.49 33.17 -10.09
CA VAL A 146 6.23 33.94 -10.00
C VAL A 146 6.13 34.77 -8.71
N GLY A 147 7.05 34.62 -7.75
CA GLY A 147 7.06 35.38 -6.50
C GLY A 147 6.03 34.93 -5.45
N TYR A 148 5.44 33.74 -5.59
CA TYR A 148 4.38 33.28 -4.67
C TYR A 148 4.82 32.10 -3.80
N GLY A 149 4.64 32.22 -2.48
CA GLY A 149 4.95 31.15 -1.52
C GLY A 149 4.07 29.91 -1.65
N SER A 150 2.81 30.08 -2.09
CA SER A 150 1.91 28.98 -2.48
C SER A 150 1.11 29.36 -3.73
N THR A 151 0.86 28.35 -4.55
CA THR A 151 0.05 28.40 -5.78
C THR A 151 -1.22 27.56 -5.65
N ASP A 152 -1.51 27.04 -4.45
CA ASP A 152 -2.68 26.19 -4.21
C ASP A 152 -3.97 26.97 -4.47
N GLY A 153 -4.86 26.38 -5.28
CA GLY A 153 -6.14 26.99 -5.65
C GLY A 153 -6.04 28.14 -6.66
N LYS A 154 -4.83 28.49 -7.14
CA LYS A 154 -4.65 29.52 -8.16
C LYS A 154 -4.82 28.96 -9.57
N ASN A 155 -5.25 29.84 -10.46
CA ASN A 155 -5.29 29.60 -11.88
C ASN A 155 -3.95 29.96 -12.51
N ILE A 156 -3.56 29.28 -13.58
CA ILE A 156 -2.35 29.66 -14.33
C ILE A 156 -2.45 31.10 -14.86
N THR A 157 -3.66 31.57 -15.18
CA THR A 157 -3.88 32.93 -15.66
C THR A 157 -3.62 34.00 -14.60
N ASP A 158 -3.58 33.64 -13.31
CA ASP A 158 -3.28 34.57 -12.22
C ASP A 158 -1.80 34.97 -12.20
N PHE A 159 -0.95 34.22 -12.90
CA PHE A 159 0.49 34.47 -13.01
C PHE A 159 0.90 35.00 -14.38
N VAL A 160 -0.05 35.21 -15.29
CA VAL A 160 0.20 35.62 -16.67
C VAL A 160 -0.37 37.01 -16.87
N HIS A 161 0.45 37.92 -17.40
CA HIS A 161 0.03 39.28 -17.70
C HIS A 161 -1.24 39.27 -18.57
N THR A 162 -2.22 40.11 -18.23
CA THR A 162 -3.55 40.19 -18.88
C THR A 162 -3.52 40.11 -20.43
N GLY A 163 -2.57 40.81 -21.07
CA GLY A 163 -2.39 40.79 -22.53
C GLY A 163 -2.01 39.43 -23.14
N ASP A 164 -1.49 38.48 -22.34
CA ASP A 164 -1.01 37.17 -22.80
C ASP A 164 -1.92 36.02 -22.34
N VAL A 165 -2.97 36.30 -21.53
CA VAL A 165 -3.91 35.29 -21.01
C VAL A 165 -4.64 34.53 -22.12
N ALA A 166 -5.07 35.24 -23.17
CA ALA A 166 -5.78 34.62 -24.30
C ALA A 166 -4.89 33.61 -25.05
N LEU A 167 -3.58 33.91 -25.18
CA LEU A 167 -2.61 33.02 -25.79
C LEU A 167 -2.44 31.74 -24.97
N ILE A 168 -2.34 31.86 -23.64
CA ILE A 168 -2.16 30.71 -22.75
C ILE A 168 -3.39 29.81 -22.72
N ARG A 169 -4.60 30.38 -22.64
CA ARG A 169 -5.84 29.58 -22.72
C ARG A 169 -5.90 28.79 -24.00
N LYS A 170 -5.69 29.44 -25.14
CA LYS A 170 -5.68 28.78 -26.44
C LYS A 170 -4.68 27.61 -26.47
N LYS A 171 -3.48 27.79 -25.90
CA LYS A 171 -2.47 26.73 -25.85
C LYS A 171 -2.85 25.57 -24.93
N ILE A 172 -3.48 25.86 -23.80
CA ILE A 172 -4.00 24.82 -22.91
C ILE A 172 -5.10 24.03 -23.62
N ASP A 173 -6.02 24.70 -24.31
CA ASP A 173 -7.07 24.05 -25.08
C ASP A 173 -6.50 23.16 -26.20
N GLU A 174 -5.53 23.67 -26.98
CA GLU A 174 -4.84 22.89 -28.01
C GLU A 174 -4.11 21.67 -27.43
N ALA A 175 -3.43 21.83 -26.29
CA ALA A 175 -2.74 20.73 -25.62
C ALA A 175 -3.72 19.68 -25.06
N MET A 176 -4.87 20.10 -24.53
CA MET A 176 -5.94 19.20 -24.07
C MET A 176 -6.58 18.42 -25.23
N GLU A 177 -6.61 18.99 -26.43
CA GLU A 177 -7.01 18.31 -27.66
C GLU A 177 -5.92 17.37 -28.21
N GLY A 178 -4.78 17.25 -27.52
CA GLY A 178 -3.65 16.40 -27.92
C GLY A 178 -2.85 16.95 -29.12
N LYS A 179 -3.01 18.24 -29.45
CA LYS A 179 -2.24 18.88 -30.50
C LYS A 179 -0.84 19.22 -29.99
N ASP A 180 0.16 19.08 -30.86
CA ASP A 180 1.49 19.58 -30.58
C ASP A 180 1.46 21.10 -30.49
N THR A 181 1.79 21.64 -29.32
CA THR A 181 1.85 23.08 -29.08
C THR A 181 3.31 23.53 -29.02
N PRO A 182 3.79 24.36 -29.98
CA PRO A 182 5.15 24.88 -29.93
C PRO A 182 5.36 25.79 -28.71
N SER A 183 6.60 26.01 -28.31
CA SER A 183 6.93 26.94 -27.22
C SER A 183 6.47 28.37 -27.55
N CYS A 184 6.17 29.16 -26.52
CA CYS A 184 5.90 30.58 -26.67
C CYS A 184 6.49 31.38 -25.51
N THR A 185 6.65 32.68 -25.76
CA THR A 185 7.05 33.64 -24.75
C THR A 185 5.81 34.37 -24.24
N ILE A 186 5.69 34.46 -22.93
CA ILE A 186 4.63 35.21 -22.23
C ILE A 186 5.27 36.08 -21.17
N ARG A 187 4.57 37.15 -20.80
CA ARG A 187 4.90 37.99 -19.65
C ARG A 187 4.21 37.43 -18.42
N LEU A 188 4.97 37.29 -17.33
CA LEU A 188 4.44 36.85 -16.05
C LEU A 188 4.01 38.05 -15.20
N GLU A 189 2.98 37.85 -14.41
CA GLU A 189 2.55 38.77 -13.37
C GLU A 189 3.15 38.27 -12.04
N ILE A 190 4.13 39.02 -11.52
CA ILE A 190 4.92 38.60 -10.36
C ILE A 190 4.21 39.05 -9.09
N GLY A 191 3.99 38.12 -8.16
CA GLY A 191 3.51 38.41 -6.82
C GLY A 191 4.59 39.11 -6.00
N GLY A 192 4.24 40.28 -5.45
CA GLY A 192 5.04 40.97 -4.42
C GLY A 192 4.82 40.38 -3.03
#